data_AF-A0A2I0X3W5-F1
#
_entry.id   AF-A0A2I0X3W5-F1
#
_cell.length_a   1.000
_cell.length_b   1.000
_cell.length_c   1.000
_cell.angle_alpha   90.00
_cell.angle_beta   90.00
_cell.angle_gamma   90.00
#
_symmetry.space_group_name_H-M   'P 1'
#
loop_
_entity.id
_entity.type
_entity.pdbx_description
1 polymer ?
#
loop_
_entity_poly.entity_id
_entity_poly.type
_entity_poly.pdbx_seq_one_letter_code
_entity_poly.pdbx_strand_id
1 'polypeptide(L)' 'MGKPKDGGPSATWEKDVKIIFCDLCLREIELGNRPTTHFNKEGWTNLIKNFF' A
#
# COMPACT_ATOMS: atom_id res chain seq x y z
N MET A 1 1.56 30.81 4.15
CA MET A 1 2.19 30.21 5.34
C MET A 1 1.77 28.75 5.38
N GLY A 2 2.69 27.82 5.07
CA GLY A 2 2.39 26.38 5.08
C GLY A 2 2.31 25.88 6.52
N LYS A 3 1.26 25.13 6.87
CA LYS A 3 1.13 24.52 8.21
C LYS A 3 2.33 23.62 8.51
N PRO A 4 2.83 23.58 9.76
CA PRO A 4 3.84 22.61 10.17
C PRO A 4 3.29 21.20 9.95
N LYS A 5 4.09 20.33 9.35
CA LYS A 5 3.74 18.93 9.17
C LYS A 5 4.14 18.24 10.48
N ASP A 6 3.19 18.04 11.39
CA ASP A 6 3.37 17.24 12.61
C ASP A 6 3.43 15.74 12.27
N GLY A 7 4.29 15.37 11.32
CA GLY A 7 4.54 14.00 10.93
C GLY A 7 5.98 13.69 11.27
N GLY A 8 6.21 12.65 12.08
CA GLY A 8 7.54 12.07 12.25
C GLY A 8 8.17 11.69 10.90
N PRO A 9 9.44 11.25 10.91
CA PRO A 9 10.11 10.84 9.68
C PRO A 9 9.23 9.87 8.88
N SER A 10 9.05 10.16 7.59
CA SER A 10 8.31 9.28 6.69
C SER A 10 8.96 7.90 6.71
N ALA A 11 8.14 6.85 6.68
CA ALA A 11 8.67 5.49 6.59
C ALA A 11 9.51 5.35 5.31
N THR A 12 10.80 5.11 5.49
CA THR A 12 11.70 4.83 4.36
C THR A 12 11.71 3.33 4.16
N TRP A 13 11.17 2.87 3.03
CA TRP A 13 11.24 1.46 2.66
C TRP A 13 12.40 1.21 1.69
N GLU A 14 13.12 0.13 1.94
CA GLU A 14 14.14 -0.38 1.04
C GLU A 14 13.54 -0.71 -0.33
N LYS A 15 14.39 -0.70 -1.37
CA LYS A 15 13.95 -0.93 -2.76
C LYS A 15 13.19 -2.24 -2.91
N ASP A 16 13.69 -3.31 -2.29
CA ASP A 16 13.09 -4.64 -2.41
C ASP A 16 11.73 -4.70 -1.71
N VAL A 17 11.58 -4.02 -0.57
CA VAL A 17 10.30 -3.90 0.13
C VAL A 17 9.26 -3.17 -0.72
N LYS A 18 9.67 -2.11 -1.44
CA LYS A 18 8.78 -1.40 -2.37
C LYS A 18 8.33 -2.30 -3.53
N ILE A 19 9.24 -3.11 -4.08
CA ILE A 19 8.92 -4.04 -5.17
C ILE A 19 7.89 -5.07 -4.68
N ILE A 20 8.10 -5.66 -3.50
CA ILE A 20 7.17 -6.63 -2.90
C ILE A 20 5.78 -6.01 -2.70
N PHE A 21 5.72 -4.77 -2.20
CA PHE A 21 4.45 -4.06 -2.04
C PHE A 21 3.72 -3.86 -3.37
N CYS A 22 4.45 -3.43 -4.41
CA CYS A 22 3.89 -3.23 -5.75
C CYS A 22 3.37 -4.54 -6.34
N ASP A 23 4.10 -5.65 -6.20
CA ASP A 23 3.68 -6.97 -6.70
C ASP A 23 2.43 -7.49 -5.98
N LEU A 24 2.30 -7.21 -4.68
CA LEU A 24 1.07 -7.51 -3.93
C LEU A 24 -0.10 -6.65 -4.41
N CYS A 25 0.11 -5.36 -4.64
CA CYS A 25 -0.92 -4.47 -5.19
C CYS A 25 -1.41 -4.95 -6.55
N LEU A 26 -0.51 -5.37 -7.43
CA LEU A 26 -0.88 -5.88 -8.76
C LEU A 26 -1.76 -7.12 -8.68
N ARG A 27 -1.39 -8.09 -7.83
CA ARG A 27 -2.19 -9.31 -7.61
C ARG A 27 -3.60 -9.00 -7.12
N GLU A 28 -3.75 -8.10 -6.16
CA GLU A 28 -5.07 -7.72 -5.65
C GLU A 28 -5.90 -6.94 -6.70
N ILE A 29 -5.26 -6.18 -7.58
CA ILE A 29 -5.94 -5.55 -8.72
C ILE A 29 -6.47 -6.61 -9.69
N GLU A 30 -5.67 -7.63 -10.02
CA GLU A 30 -6.07 -8.74 -10.89
C GLU A 30 -7.23 -9.56 -10.31
N LEU A 31 -7.32 -9.67 -8.99
CA LEU A 31 -8.44 -10.30 -8.28
C LEU A 31 -9.70 -9.41 -8.22
N GLY A 32 -9.66 -8.19 -8.73
CA GLY A 32 -10.79 -7.26 -8.71
C GLY A 32 -11.00 -6.55 -7.38
N ASN A 33 -10.05 -6.66 -6.44
CA ASN A 33 -10.15 -6.02 -5.12
C ASN A 33 -9.95 -4.50 -5.16
N ARG A 34 -9.66 -3.93 -6.33
CA ARG A 34 -9.65 -2.47 -6.58
C ARG A 34 -10.68 -2.11 -7.66
N PRO A 35 -12.00 -2.16 -7.36
CA PRO A 35 -13.05 -1.92 -8.36
C PRO A 35 -13.14 -0.46 -8.80
N THR A 36 -12.58 0.47 -8.02
CA THR A 36 -12.54 1.90 -8.32
C THR A 36 -11.11 2.42 -8.18
N THR A 37 -10.91 3.57 -7.54
CA THR A 37 -9.59 4.15 -7.32
C THR A 37 -8.85 3.55 -6.12
N HIS A 38 -9.53 2.80 -5.24
CA HIS A 38 -8.97 2.26 -4.00
C HIS A 38 -9.25 0.76 -3.83
N PHE A 39 -8.40 0.07 -3.07
CA PHE A 39 -8.67 -1.30 -2.65
C PHE A 39 -9.90 -1.33 -1.73
N ASN A 40 -10.73 -2.36 -1.88
CA ASN A 40 -11.80 -2.68 -0.97
C ASN A 40 -11.21 -3.23 0.35
N LYS A 41 -12.08 -3.53 1.33
CA LYS A 41 -11.65 -4.04 2.64
C LYS A 41 -10.87 -5.35 2.52
N GLU A 42 -11.26 -6.24 1.61
CA GLU A 42 -10.59 -7.52 1.39
C GLU A 42 -9.19 -7.34 0.82
N GLY A 43 -9.04 -6.53 -0.23
CA GLY A 43 -7.74 -6.18 -0.82
C GLY A 43 -6.79 -5.58 0.21
N TRP A 44 -7.24 -4.62 1.03
CA TRP A 44 -6.40 -4.08 2.11
C TRP A 44 -6.02 -5.14 3.15
N THR A 45 -6.95 -6.01 3.54
CA THR A 45 -6.69 -7.09 4.50
C THR A 45 -5.66 -8.07 3.94
N ASN A 46 -5.76 -8.42 2.67
CA ASN A 46 -4.81 -9.29 1.98
C ASN A 46 -3.44 -8.64 1.83
N LEU A 47 -3.38 -7.35 1.47
CA LEU A 47 -2.12 -6.61 1.41
C LEU A 47 -1.41 -6.65 2.76
N ILE A 48 -2.11 -6.31 3.86
CA ILE A 48 -1.52 -6.34 5.21
C ILE A 48 -1.08 -7.75 5.59
N LYS A 49 -1.89 -8.77 5.28
CA LYS A 49 -1.57 -10.16 5.63
C LYS A 49 -0.35 -10.71 4.89
N ASN A 50 -0.13 -10.27 3.65
CA ASN A 50 0.94 -10.80 2.80
C ASN A 50 2.17 -9.88 2.72
N PHE A 51 2.07 -8.65 3.23
CA PHE A 51 3.16 -7.69 3.33
C PHE A 51 3.79 -7.80 4.71
N PHE A 52 4.72 -8.74 4.87
CA PHE A 52 5.52 -9.05 6.06
C PHE A 52 4.82 -8.93 7.44
#